data_AF-A0A7W4EY59-F1
#
_entry.id   AF-A0A7W4EY59-F1
#
_cell.length_a   1.000
_cell.length_b   1.000
_cell.length_c   1.000
_cell.angle_alpha   90.00
_cell.angle_beta   90.00
_cell.angle_gamma   90.00
#
_symmetry.space_group_name_H-M   'P 1'
#
loop_
_entity.id
_entity.type
_entity.pdbx_description
1 polymer ?
#
loop_
_entity_poly.entity_id
_entity_poly.type
_entity_poly.pdbx_seq_one_letter_code
_entity_poly.pdbx_strand_id
1 'polypeptide(L)'
;LICMDLDPMEEDGLAGQIIIISLAENIEDYYVGHLQFRMRAWVDYMNDSISSGRLSYDEEEDIMKFEGRDSGLPAYYDEEDRTALEDYIAKEFDEFNDVFHELESPDIHCDVYIIEPTPEANYYTLVTGGMGAHRMNVPADYPYTPNIELAINLPPTWDIKSQEEKDYWPIRWLKMLARLPINHNTYLGNGHTIPSNEAFEGTNFKGVILVAAQSNEKNEDGENLPAIVELPSKRRVEFFYIQPLYQEEMDFKLDQGTDALFDKFIEQDVPYPPVVDVNRVNVCEGYAPAENPNLLDNVAWAFNDKIYESLQNFWMAVYDYNQDIDNNLDDYAPHSTIFNSKKVKVMYEAYIKDEKSLWKYEKLLNPDTFDGEPEDDGLYYAEIMAECEAYEDHFGAIELLQWIHNSLASKELGDHIFFEGFSIEGYEEDGTPVISLHLGS
;
A
#
# COMPACT_ATOMS: atom_id res chain seq x y z
N LEU A 1 30.95 -11.00 3.80
CA LEU A 1 30.68 -12.33 4.41
C LEU A 1 29.55 -12.19 5.40
N ILE A 2 28.50 -13.00 5.29
CA ILE A 2 27.49 -13.10 6.34
C ILE A 2 27.99 -14.17 7.34
N CYS A 3 28.07 -13.81 8.61
CA CYS A 3 28.52 -14.70 9.68
C CYS A 3 27.41 -14.84 10.72
N MET A 4 27.25 -16.05 11.24
CA MET A 4 26.35 -16.32 12.34
C MET A 4 27.17 -16.37 13.61
N ASP A 5 26.85 -15.49 14.55
CA ASP A 5 27.34 -15.61 15.91
C ASP A 5 26.23 -16.26 16.74
N LEU A 6 26.55 -17.38 17.37
CA LEU A 6 25.59 -18.20 18.13
C LEU A 6 25.69 -17.95 19.63
N ASP A 7 26.61 -17.07 20.06
CA ASP A 7 26.82 -16.80 21.47
C ASP A 7 25.61 -16.04 22.04
N PRO A 8 25.09 -16.46 23.21
CA PRO A 8 23.99 -15.77 23.87
C PRO A 8 24.49 -14.44 24.46
N MET A 9 23.78 -13.34 24.21
CA MET A 9 24.06 -12.08 24.90
C MET A 9 23.66 -12.21 26.38
N GLU A 10 24.61 -11.94 27.28
CA GLU A 10 24.59 -12.35 28.70
C GLU A 10 23.47 -11.75 29.59
N GLU A 11 22.50 -10.99 29.07
CA GLU A 11 21.42 -10.42 29.90
C GLU A 11 19.98 -10.79 29.51
N ASP A 12 19.70 -11.29 28.29
CA ASP A 12 18.30 -11.47 27.84
C ASP A 12 17.90 -12.91 27.47
N GLY A 13 18.79 -13.90 27.60
CA GLY A 13 18.49 -15.29 27.24
C GLY A 13 18.19 -15.49 25.74
N LEU A 14 18.55 -14.50 24.91
CA LEU A 14 18.40 -14.51 23.46
C LEU A 14 19.63 -15.15 22.82
N ALA A 15 19.41 -16.10 21.92
CA ALA A 15 20.47 -16.84 21.24
C ALA A 15 20.72 -16.28 19.82
N GLY A 16 21.96 -15.83 19.61
CA GLY A 16 22.60 -15.58 18.32
C GLY A 16 22.14 -14.37 17.48
N GLN A 17 23.08 -13.88 16.69
CA GLN A 17 22.98 -12.71 15.81
C GLN A 17 23.57 -13.03 14.43
N ILE A 18 23.14 -12.27 13.42
CA ILE A 18 23.73 -12.30 12.08
C ILE A 18 24.57 -11.05 11.92
N ILE A 19 25.86 -11.21 11.64
CA ILE A 19 26.79 -10.12 11.41
C ILE A 19 27.30 -10.16 9.98
N ILE A 20 27.63 -8.99 9.43
CA ILE A 20 28.26 -8.86 8.13
C ILE A 20 29.70 -8.41 8.33
N ILE A 21 30.62 -9.10 7.68
CA ILE A 21 32.03 -8.72 7.64
C ILE A 21 32.36 -8.29 6.21
N SER A 22 32.76 -7.04 6.00
CA SER A 22 33.27 -6.59 4.71
C SER A 22 34.64 -7.23 4.46
N LEU A 23 34.89 -7.60 3.21
CA LEU A 23 36.19 -8.08 2.79
C LEU A 23 37.02 -6.87 2.37
N ALA A 24 38.21 -6.72 2.96
CA ALA A 24 39.17 -5.68 2.59
C ALA A 24 40.56 -6.30 2.41
N GLU A 25 41.37 -5.71 1.52
CA GLU A 25 42.75 -6.17 1.29
C GLU A 25 43.65 -5.91 2.51
N ASN A 26 43.35 -4.87 3.30
CA ASN A 26 44.02 -4.58 4.56
C ASN A 26 43.09 -4.82 5.75
N ILE A 27 43.65 -5.36 6.84
CA ILE A 27 42.92 -5.59 8.10
C ILE A 27 42.56 -4.29 8.84
N GLU A 28 42.95 -3.12 8.33
CA GLU A 28 42.56 -1.84 8.92
C GLU A 28 41.29 -1.28 8.26
N ASP A 29 40.89 -1.85 7.11
CA ASP A 29 39.81 -1.37 6.26
C ASP A 29 38.57 -2.31 6.28
N TYR A 30 38.61 -3.38 7.08
CA TYR A 30 37.45 -4.27 7.23
C TYR A 30 36.42 -3.67 8.20
N TYR A 31 35.15 -3.90 7.89
CA TYR A 31 34.01 -3.48 8.67
C TYR A 31 33.29 -4.73 9.18
N VAL A 32 32.94 -4.72 10.46
CA VAL A 32 32.00 -5.69 11.04
C VAL A 32 30.75 -4.93 11.41
N GLY A 33 29.66 -5.25 10.73
CA GLY A 33 28.32 -4.73 11.00
C GLY A 33 27.39 -5.81 11.51
N HIS A 34 26.28 -5.39 12.10
CA HIS A 34 25.20 -6.29 12.48
C HIS A 34 24.15 -6.26 11.36
N LEU A 35 23.76 -7.44 10.87
CA LEU A 35 22.67 -7.59 9.90
C LEU A 35 21.35 -7.84 10.62
N GLN A 36 21.37 -8.58 11.73
CA GLN A 36 20.21 -8.81 12.58
C GLN A 36 20.64 -9.22 14.01
N PHE A 37 20.06 -8.59 15.03
CA PHE A 37 20.40 -8.84 16.43
C PHE A 37 19.77 -10.13 16.99
N ARG A 38 18.81 -10.70 16.26
CA ARG A 38 18.10 -11.93 16.66
C ARG A 38 18.00 -12.89 15.49
N MET A 39 18.60 -14.09 15.63
CA MET A 39 18.45 -15.15 14.61
C MET A 39 16.99 -15.43 14.25
N ARG A 40 16.07 -15.38 15.22
CA ARG A 40 14.65 -15.59 14.96
C ARG A 40 14.04 -14.54 14.04
N ALA A 41 14.35 -13.27 14.26
CA ALA A 41 13.89 -12.18 13.39
C ALA A 41 14.46 -12.32 11.98
N TRP A 42 15.70 -12.83 11.85
CA TRP A 42 16.29 -13.14 10.54
C TRP A 42 15.55 -14.28 9.84
N VAL A 43 15.22 -15.36 10.55
CA VAL A 43 14.46 -16.49 10.00
C VAL A 43 13.05 -16.06 9.59
N ASP A 44 12.37 -15.27 10.43
CA ASP A 44 11.03 -14.77 10.15
C ASP A 44 11.04 -13.86 8.90
N TYR A 45 12.03 -12.94 8.80
CA TYR A 45 12.24 -12.09 7.63
C TYR A 45 12.53 -12.89 6.35
N MET A 46 13.38 -13.91 6.42
CA MET A 46 13.70 -14.75 5.26
C MET A 46 12.48 -15.57 4.82
N ASN A 47 11.71 -16.10 5.76
CA ASN A 47 10.51 -16.87 5.47
C ASN A 47 9.41 -16.00 4.84
N ASP A 48 9.21 -14.78 5.36
CA ASP A 48 8.32 -13.79 4.75
C ASP A 48 8.79 -13.41 3.35
N SER A 49 10.10 -13.15 3.17
CA SER A 49 10.67 -12.77 1.88
C SER A 49 10.52 -13.87 0.82
N ILE A 50 10.68 -15.14 1.19
CA ILE A 50 10.43 -16.28 0.28
C ILE A 50 8.93 -16.39 -0.04
N SER A 51 8.09 -16.31 0.99
CA SER A 51 6.63 -16.50 0.83
C SER A 51 5.97 -15.38 0.03
N SER A 52 6.53 -14.17 0.09
CA SER A 52 6.07 -12.98 -0.65
C SER A 52 6.73 -12.82 -2.02
N GLY A 53 7.60 -13.73 -2.45
CA GLY A 53 8.33 -13.63 -3.71
C GLY A 53 9.43 -12.57 -3.75
N ARG A 54 9.73 -11.90 -2.62
CA ARG A 54 10.84 -10.94 -2.48
C ARG A 54 12.21 -11.60 -2.49
N LEU A 55 12.29 -12.91 -2.25
CA LEU A 55 13.53 -13.68 -2.26
C LEU A 55 13.34 -14.93 -3.13
N SER A 56 13.98 -14.93 -4.28
CA SER A 56 13.98 -16.03 -5.25
C SER A 56 15.32 -16.76 -5.22
N TYR A 57 15.35 -17.97 -5.78
CA TYR A 57 16.60 -18.69 -6.04
C TYR A 57 16.88 -18.65 -7.54
N ASP A 58 18.05 -18.14 -7.92
CA ASP A 58 18.52 -18.15 -9.29
C ASP A 58 19.32 -19.43 -9.54
N GLU A 59 18.76 -20.32 -10.36
CA GLU A 59 19.39 -21.61 -10.68
C GLU A 59 20.65 -21.49 -11.55
N GLU A 60 20.78 -20.43 -12.37
CA GLU A 60 21.93 -20.25 -13.27
C GLU A 60 23.16 -19.75 -12.49
N GLU A 61 22.94 -18.84 -11.54
CA GLU A 61 24.00 -18.21 -10.75
C GLU A 61 24.25 -18.91 -9.40
N ASP A 62 23.44 -19.90 -9.01
CA ASP A 62 23.53 -20.64 -7.73
C ASP A 62 23.47 -19.70 -6.51
N ILE A 63 22.60 -18.69 -6.56
CA ILE A 63 22.45 -17.66 -5.52
C ILE A 63 20.99 -17.37 -5.19
N MET A 64 20.74 -16.95 -3.95
CA MET A 64 19.46 -16.35 -3.55
C MET A 64 19.46 -14.87 -3.98
N LYS A 65 18.43 -14.44 -4.73
CA LYS A 65 18.26 -13.06 -5.21
C LYS A 65 17.09 -12.38 -4.51
N PHE A 66 17.33 -11.18 -3.99
CA PHE A 66 16.24 -10.32 -3.54
C PHE A 66 15.66 -9.59 -4.76
N GLU A 67 14.43 -9.90 -5.12
CA GLU A 67 13.74 -9.27 -6.25
C GLU A 67 13.42 -7.81 -5.90
N GLY A 68 13.73 -6.87 -6.82
CA GLY A 68 13.50 -5.43 -6.63
C GLY A 68 14.59 -4.65 -5.87
N ARG A 69 15.70 -5.29 -5.45
CA ARG A 69 16.88 -4.61 -4.89
C ARG A 69 18.01 -4.54 -5.93
N ASP A 70 18.29 -3.35 -6.46
CA ASP A 70 19.40 -3.18 -7.42
C ASP A 70 20.81 -3.34 -6.80
N SER A 71 20.95 -3.38 -5.47
CA SER A 71 22.29 -3.49 -4.84
C SER A 71 22.39 -4.24 -3.51
N GLY A 72 21.28 -4.64 -2.89
CA GLY A 72 21.29 -5.24 -1.54
C GLY A 72 21.77 -4.29 -0.41
N LEU A 73 22.23 -3.09 -0.74
CA LEU A 73 22.59 -2.04 0.20
C LEU A 73 21.37 -1.17 0.51
N PRO A 74 21.27 -0.61 1.72
CA PRO A 74 20.20 0.32 2.04
C PRO A 74 20.28 1.57 1.15
N ALA A 75 19.14 2.18 0.84
CA ALA A 75 19.13 3.45 0.12
C ALA A 75 19.64 4.59 1.02
N TYR A 76 20.57 5.39 0.50
CA TYR A 76 21.17 6.55 1.18
C TYR A 76 21.21 7.77 0.26
N TYR A 77 21.14 8.96 0.85
CA TYR A 77 21.68 10.17 0.24
C TYR A 77 23.20 10.17 0.38
N ASP A 78 23.90 10.66 -0.64
CA ASP A 78 25.30 11.05 -0.45
C ASP A 78 25.36 12.35 0.39
N GLU A 79 26.56 12.73 0.83
CA GLU A 79 26.74 13.85 1.75
C GLU A 79 26.29 15.20 1.15
N GLU A 80 26.52 15.41 -0.15
CA GLU A 80 26.14 16.65 -0.84
C GLU A 80 24.61 16.75 -0.99
N ASP A 81 23.97 15.66 -1.41
CA ASP A 81 22.52 15.56 -1.51
C ASP A 81 21.84 15.70 -0.15
N ARG A 82 22.37 15.05 0.90
CA ARG A 82 21.83 15.19 2.26
C ARG A 82 21.91 16.64 2.73
N THR A 83 23.07 17.29 2.54
CA THR A 83 23.23 18.70 2.93
C THR A 83 22.25 19.61 2.19
N ALA A 84 22.08 19.40 0.88
CA ALA A 84 21.12 20.17 0.08
C ALA A 84 19.65 19.93 0.50
N LEU A 85 19.32 18.71 0.91
CA LEU A 85 18.01 18.38 1.47
C LEU A 85 17.78 19.10 2.80
N GLU A 86 18.75 19.05 3.72
CA GLU A 86 18.70 19.71 5.03
C GLU A 86 18.57 21.23 4.89
N ASP A 87 19.35 21.86 4.00
CA ASP A 87 19.26 23.28 3.68
C ASP A 87 17.87 23.66 3.14
N TYR A 88 17.28 22.80 2.31
CA TYR A 88 15.93 23.02 1.77
C TYR A 88 14.86 22.87 2.85
N ILE A 89 14.98 21.88 3.74
CA ILE A 89 14.06 21.69 4.87
C ILE A 89 14.12 22.91 5.80
N ALA A 90 15.32 23.40 6.12
CA ALA A 90 15.50 24.60 6.93
C ALA A 90 14.85 25.84 6.30
N LYS A 91 14.89 25.96 4.97
CA LYS A 91 14.29 27.06 4.22
C LYS A 91 12.75 26.98 4.12
N GLU A 92 12.22 25.80 3.84
CA GLU A 92 10.78 25.64 3.55
C GLU A 92 9.94 25.33 4.80
N PHE A 93 10.50 24.64 5.80
CA PHE A 93 9.78 24.26 7.00
C PHE A 93 10.23 25.10 8.21
N ASP A 94 11.45 24.89 8.70
CA ASP A 94 12.21 25.74 9.63
C ASP A 94 13.51 24.99 10.01
N GLU A 95 14.40 25.65 10.75
CA GLU A 95 15.59 25.05 11.35
C GLU A 95 15.21 23.90 12.32
N PHE A 96 15.95 22.79 12.27
CA PHE A 96 15.80 21.66 13.18
C PHE A 96 17.08 21.46 14.01
N ASN A 97 16.91 21.10 15.28
CA ASN A 97 18.02 20.86 16.21
C ASN A 97 18.07 19.42 16.73
N ASP A 98 16.94 18.71 16.66
CA ASP A 98 16.79 17.34 17.12
C ASP A 98 16.52 16.43 15.91
N VAL A 99 17.12 15.25 15.91
CA VAL A 99 16.93 14.22 14.89
C VAL A 99 16.62 12.90 15.58
N PHE A 100 15.53 12.25 15.16
CA PHE A 100 15.27 10.87 15.52
C PHE A 100 15.96 9.97 14.51
N HIS A 101 17.14 9.48 14.87
CA HIS A 101 17.96 8.68 13.97
C HIS A 101 17.39 7.28 13.75
N GLU A 102 17.53 6.79 12.52
CA GLU A 102 17.34 5.37 12.22
C GLU A 102 18.50 4.56 12.80
N LEU A 103 18.22 3.76 13.82
CA LEU A 103 19.23 2.93 14.49
C LEU A 103 19.65 1.75 13.61
N GLU A 104 18.72 1.21 12.83
CA GLU A 104 18.94 0.06 11.93
C GLU A 104 18.27 0.28 10.58
N SER A 105 19.06 0.20 9.51
CA SER A 105 18.62 0.48 8.14
C SER A 105 18.83 -0.75 7.26
N PRO A 106 17.94 -1.76 7.30
CA PRO A 106 18.10 -2.96 6.47
C PRO A 106 17.77 -2.73 4.98
N ASP A 107 17.11 -1.62 4.67
CA ASP A 107 16.48 -1.29 3.39
C ASP A 107 16.62 0.19 3.00
N ILE A 108 16.38 1.10 3.94
CA ILE A 108 16.53 2.55 3.78
C ILE A 108 17.00 3.17 5.09
N HIS A 109 17.90 4.14 5.00
CA HIS A 109 18.25 4.97 6.14
C HIS A 109 17.37 6.21 6.14
N CYS A 110 16.36 6.19 7.00
CA CYS A 110 15.34 7.22 7.08
C CYS A 110 15.34 7.84 8.47
N ASP A 111 16.10 8.92 8.63
CA ASP A 111 16.02 9.76 9.81
C ASP A 111 14.72 10.56 9.81
N VAL A 112 14.34 11.09 10.98
CA VAL A 112 13.23 12.04 11.12
C VAL A 112 13.74 13.30 11.78
N TYR A 113 13.77 14.39 11.03
CA TYR A 113 14.12 15.73 11.51
C TYR A 113 12.97 16.31 12.33
N ILE A 114 13.29 16.91 13.47
CA ILE A 114 12.31 17.48 14.42
C ILE A 114 12.48 18.99 14.46
N ILE A 115 11.47 19.68 13.93
CA ILE A 115 11.35 21.14 13.99
C ILE A 115 10.44 21.49 15.18
N GLU A 116 10.95 22.32 16.10
CA GLU A 116 10.22 22.73 17.30
C GLU A 116 9.16 23.81 17.00
N PRO A 117 8.07 23.89 17.79
CA PRO A 117 7.07 24.94 17.65
C PRO A 117 7.67 26.34 17.83
N THR A 118 7.27 27.25 16.94
CA THR A 118 7.54 28.68 17.05
C THR A 118 6.25 29.45 17.36
N PRO A 119 6.31 30.72 17.81
CA PRO A 119 5.12 31.54 17.98
C PRO A 119 4.28 31.69 16.70
N GLU A 120 4.94 31.70 15.54
CA GLU A 120 4.33 31.81 14.21
C GLU A 120 3.78 30.46 13.72
N ALA A 121 4.50 29.37 13.99
CA ALA A 121 4.10 27.99 13.68
C ALA A 121 4.02 27.18 14.99
N ASN A 122 2.88 27.31 15.68
CA ASN A 122 2.66 26.74 17.01
C ASN A 122 2.34 25.23 16.96
N TYR A 123 3.21 24.45 16.34
CA TYR A 123 3.16 22.99 16.20
C TYR A 123 4.57 22.45 15.94
N TYR A 124 4.82 21.18 16.27
CA TYR A 124 6.01 20.47 15.80
C TYR A 124 5.84 20.10 14.33
N THR A 125 6.93 20.11 13.57
CA THR A 125 6.97 19.48 12.24
C THR A 125 8.00 18.36 12.27
N LEU A 126 7.57 17.14 11.95
CA LEU A 126 8.45 15.99 11.76
C LEU A 126 8.60 15.74 10.28
N VAL A 127 9.82 15.68 9.75
CA VAL A 127 10.11 15.48 8.32
C VAL A 127 11.05 14.31 8.14
N THR A 128 10.76 13.40 7.22
CA THR A 128 11.70 12.33 6.89
C THR A 128 12.93 12.91 6.18
N GLY A 129 14.09 12.34 6.49
CA GLY A 129 15.39 12.69 5.94
C GLY A 129 16.08 11.48 5.38
N GLY A 130 15.53 10.91 4.32
CA GLY A 130 16.06 9.67 3.77
C GLY A 130 15.10 8.89 2.91
N MET A 131 13.78 9.12 3.01
CA MET A 131 12.79 8.39 2.21
C MET A 131 13.04 8.60 0.72
N GLY A 132 13.37 9.82 0.31
CA GLY A 132 13.61 10.15 -1.09
C GLY A 132 14.94 9.62 -1.61
N ALA A 133 15.76 8.96 -0.78
CA ALA A 133 16.95 8.25 -1.24
C ALA A 133 16.58 7.08 -2.16
N HIS A 134 15.41 6.46 -1.93
CA HIS A 134 14.87 5.42 -2.79
C HIS A 134 14.01 6.02 -3.91
N ARG A 135 14.20 5.52 -5.14
CA ARG A 135 13.37 5.86 -6.30
C ARG A 135 12.20 4.89 -6.38
N MET A 136 11.00 5.37 -6.10
CA MET A 136 9.76 4.60 -6.17
C MET A 136 9.43 4.14 -7.59
N ASN A 137 8.63 3.07 -7.70
CA ASN A 137 8.15 2.54 -8.96
C ASN A 137 6.89 3.29 -9.42
N VAL A 138 7.10 4.45 -10.04
CA VAL A 138 6.01 5.27 -10.62
C VAL A 138 5.68 4.86 -12.07
N PRO A 139 4.40 4.90 -12.49
CA PRO A 139 4.00 4.76 -13.88
C PRO A 139 4.67 5.79 -14.82
N ALA A 140 4.80 5.46 -16.11
CA ALA A 140 5.54 6.27 -17.06
C ALA A 140 4.93 7.66 -17.33
N ASP A 141 3.63 7.79 -17.14
CA ASP A 141 2.80 8.99 -17.31
C ASP A 141 2.53 9.74 -15.99
N TYR A 142 3.13 9.30 -14.89
CA TYR A 142 2.91 9.89 -13.58
C TYR A 142 3.52 11.31 -13.48
N PRO A 143 2.74 12.34 -13.09
CA PRO A 143 3.18 13.73 -13.18
C PRO A 143 4.12 14.18 -12.04
N TYR A 144 4.29 13.36 -11.00
CA TYR A 144 5.06 13.69 -9.80
C TYR A 144 6.45 13.03 -9.78
N THR A 145 7.29 13.45 -8.85
CA THR A 145 8.65 12.92 -8.74
C THR A 145 8.65 11.49 -8.18
N PRO A 146 9.54 10.61 -8.64
CA PRO A 146 9.66 9.25 -8.10
C PRO A 146 10.36 9.19 -6.74
N ASN A 147 10.85 10.32 -6.22
CA ASN A 147 11.50 10.44 -4.92
C ASN A 147 10.70 11.43 -4.09
N ILE A 148 10.35 11.07 -2.86
CA ILE A 148 9.53 11.91 -1.98
C ILE A 148 10.04 11.88 -0.54
N GLU A 149 9.77 12.94 0.21
CA GLU A 149 9.85 12.95 1.68
C GLU A 149 8.45 13.20 2.26
N LEU A 150 8.22 12.71 3.48
CA LEU A 150 6.98 12.86 4.21
C LEU A 150 7.15 13.78 5.41
N ALA A 151 6.11 14.54 5.71
CA ALA A 151 6.04 15.38 6.88
C ALA A 151 4.74 15.16 7.67
N ILE A 152 4.75 15.46 8.97
CA ILE A 152 3.55 15.52 9.80
C ILE A 152 3.69 16.67 10.79
N ASN A 153 2.65 17.48 10.93
CA ASN A 153 2.62 18.51 11.96
C ASN A 153 1.82 18.03 13.18
N LEU A 154 2.41 18.15 14.36
CA LEU A 154 1.83 17.70 15.63
C LEU A 154 1.61 18.90 16.55
N PRO A 155 0.58 18.91 17.40
CA PRO A 155 0.32 20.05 18.27
C PRO A 155 1.51 20.26 19.24
N PRO A 156 1.72 21.49 19.74
CA PRO A 156 2.90 21.82 20.55
C PRO A 156 2.86 21.13 21.93
N THR A 157 1.73 20.52 22.28
CA THR A 157 1.52 19.72 23.47
C THR A 157 1.83 18.23 23.27
N TRP A 158 2.19 17.81 22.05
CA TRP A 158 2.50 16.41 21.75
C TRP A 158 3.80 15.97 22.45
N ASP A 159 3.79 14.78 23.05
CA ASP A 159 4.99 14.24 23.70
C ASP A 159 5.87 13.48 22.69
N ILE A 160 6.68 14.22 21.93
CA ILE A 160 7.55 13.68 20.88
C ILE A 160 8.65 12.72 21.39
N LYS A 161 8.89 12.67 22.71
CA LYS A 161 9.92 11.79 23.31
C LYS A 161 9.31 10.53 23.93
N SER A 162 7.99 10.47 24.06
CA SER A 162 7.26 9.31 24.53
C SER A 162 7.44 8.11 23.60
N GLN A 163 7.54 6.93 24.20
CA GLN A 163 7.53 5.64 23.49
C GLN A 163 6.14 4.97 23.57
N GLU A 164 5.17 5.62 24.21
CA GLU A 164 3.80 5.13 24.27
C GLU A 164 3.13 5.28 22.91
N GLU A 165 2.36 4.29 22.53
CA GLU A 165 1.78 4.14 21.19
C GLU A 165 0.95 5.36 20.75
N LYS A 166 0.15 5.90 21.68
CA LYS A 166 -0.68 7.10 21.48
C LYS A 166 0.12 8.34 21.03
N ASP A 167 1.40 8.41 21.36
CA ASP A 167 2.30 9.52 21.01
C ASP A 167 3.30 9.11 19.90
N TYR A 168 3.64 7.82 19.81
CA TYR A 168 4.69 7.29 18.93
C TYR A 168 4.20 6.93 17.51
N TRP A 169 2.91 6.69 17.32
CA TRP A 169 2.36 6.31 16.01
C TRP A 169 2.77 7.25 14.85
N PRO A 170 2.90 8.59 14.98
CA PRO A 170 3.29 9.45 13.86
C PRO A 170 4.67 9.09 13.31
N ILE A 171 5.65 8.90 14.20
CA ILE A 171 7.02 8.53 13.85
C ILE A 171 7.04 7.14 13.21
N ARG A 172 6.30 6.18 13.78
CA ARG A 172 6.21 4.84 13.19
C ARG A 172 5.60 4.89 11.80
N TRP A 173 4.55 5.69 11.57
CA TRP A 173 3.89 5.81 10.28
C TRP A 173 4.81 6.44 9.23
N LEU A 174 5.56 7.48 9.56
CA LEU A 174 6.60 8.02 8.66
C LEU A 174 7.61 6.91 8.25
N LYS A 175 8.13 6.14 9.21
CA LYS A 175 9.09 5.06 8.95
C LYS A 175 8.49 3.88 8.18
N MET A 176 7.22 3.56 8.42
CA MET A 176 6.49 2.50 7.71
C MET A 176 6.25 2.91 6.26
N LEU A 177 5.75 4.13 6.04
CA LEU A 177 5.48 4.65 4.70
C LEU A 177 6.76 4.86 3.89
N ALA A 178 7.88 5.20 4.52
CA ALA A 178 9.19 5.27 3.86
C ALA A 178 9.63 3.93 3.25
N ARG A 179 9.14 2.81 3.81
CA ARG A 179 9.48 1.44 3.37
C ARG A 179 8.41 0.82 2.48
N LEU A 180 7.19 1.36 2.49
CA LEU A 180 6.07 0.83 1.72
C LEU A 180 6.39 0.73 0.21
N PRO A 181 6.96 1.76 -0.46
CA PRO A 181 7.37 1.66 -1.86
C PRO A 181 8.40 0.56 -2.13
N ILE A 182 9.34 0.35 -1.20
CA ILE A 182 10.39 -0.66 -1.29
C ILE A 182 9.80 -2.06 -1.14
N ASN A 183 8.98 -2.26 -0.11
CA ASN A 183 8.45 -3.58 0.27
C ASN A 183 7.40 -4.12 -0.70
N HIS A 184 6.71 -3.21 -1.40
CA HIS A 184 5.59 -3.54 -2.29
C HIS A 184 5.84 -3.12 -3.75
N ASN A 185 7.05 -2.68 -4.09
CA ASN A 185 7.41 -2.21 -5.43
C ASN A 185 6.37 -1.24 -6.04
N THR A 186 5.97 -0.26 -5.24
CA THR A 186 4.88 0.68 -5.54
C THR A 186 5.35 2.13 -5.38
N TYR A 187 4.42 3.08 -5.40
CA TYR A 187 4.68 4.50 -5.20
C TYR A 187 3.63 5.16 -4.31
N LEU A 188 4.02 6.30 -3.75
CA LEU A 188 3.18 7.16 -2.92
C LEU A 188 3.04 8.52 -3.60
N GLY A 189 1.85 9.11 -3.48
CA GLY A 189 1.43 10.26 -4.28
C GLY A 189 0.38 11.13 -3.62
N ASN A 190 0.20 12.35 -4.12
CA ASN A 190 -0.85 13.25 -3.64
C ASN A 190 -2.22 12.56 -3.69
N GLY A 191 -2.98 12.66 -2.60
CA GLY A 191 -4.30 12.03 -2.48
C GLY A 191 -4.27 10.52 -2.27
N HIS A 192 -3.12 9.84 -2.24
CA HIS A 192 -3.08 8.42 -1.86
C HIS A 192 -3.50 8.26 -0.39
N THR A 193 -4.32 7.25 -0.13
CA THR A 193 -4.78 6.89 1.22
C THR A 193 -4.20 5.55 1.62
N ILE A 194 -3.72 5.45 2.86
CA ILE A 194 -3.19 4.23 3.44
C ILE A 194 -4.04 3.92 4.68
N PRO A 195 -4.86 2.86 4.64
CA PRO A 195 -5.73 2.46 5.75
C PRO A 195 -4.91 1.82 6.87
N SER A 196 -5.46 1.84 8.07
CA SER A 196 -4.95 1.12 9.23
C SER A 196 -5.97 0.10 9.72
N ASN A 197 -5.52 -1.11 10.05
CA ASN A 197 -6.41 -2.17 10.53
C ASN A 197 -7.21 -1.71 11.77
N GLU A 198 -6.53 -1.03 12.69
CA GLU A 198 -7.12 -0.47 13.90
C GLU A 198 -6.96 1.04 13.95
N ALA A 199 -7.78 1.71 14.76
CA ALA A 199 -7.64 3.15 14.94
C ALA A 199 -6.30 3.48 15.61
N PHE A 200 -5.68 4.61 15.24
CA PHE A 200 -4.46 5.05 15.93
C PHE A 200 -4.76 5.29 17.40
N GLU A 201 -3.91 4.76 18.28
CA GLU A 201 -4.19 4.76 19.71
C GLU A 201 -4.44 6.18 20.25
N GLY A 202 -5.50 6.34 21.04
CA GLY A 202 -5.92 7.64 21.54
C GLY A 202 -6.68 8.51 20.54
N THR A 203 -7.00 7.99 19.35
CA THR A 203 -7.77 8.69 18.30
C THR A 203 -8.86 7.78 17.72
N ASN A 204 -9.68 8.33 16.83
CA ASN A 204 -10.62 7.57 15.99
C ASN A 204 -10.20 7.55 14.51
N PHE A 205 -8.95 7.93 14.21
CA PHE A 205 -8.43 7.89 12.84
C PHE A 205 -8.09 6.46 12.43
N LYS A 206 -8.51 6.07 11.24
CA LYS A 206 -8.41 4.72 10.65
C LYS A 206 -7.50 4.65 9.42
N GLY A 207 -6.74 5.72 9.16
CA GLY A 207 -5.79 5.76 8.06
C GLY A 207 -5.18 7.15 7.90
N VAL A 208 -4.40 7.33 6.85
CA VAL A 208 -3.82 8.63 6.47
C VAL A 208 -4.02 8.91 4.99
N ILE A 209 -4.09 10.18 4.62
CA ILE A 209 -3.99 10.67 3.24
C ILE A 209 -2.70 11.48 3.06
N LEU A 210 -2.10 11.39 1.88
CA LEU A 210 -0.98 12.23 1.49
C LEU A 210 -1.47 13.54 0.87
N VAL A 211 -0.97 14.67 1.38
CA VAL A 211 -1.34 16.01 0.92
C VAL A 211 -0.08 16.73 0.48
N ALA A 212 -0.02 17.21 -0.77
CA ALA A 212 1.14 17.92 -1.28
C ALA A 212 1.52 19.12 -0.38
N ALA A 213 2.79 19.19 0.00
CA ALA A 213 3.33 20.36 0.68
C ALA A 213 3.54 21.48 -0.35
N GLN A 214 3.22 22.71 0.03
CA GLN A 214 3.41 23.90 -0.79
C GLN A 214 4.70 24.59 -0.38
N SER A 215 5.44 25.10 -1.36
CA SER A 215 6.58 25.96 -1.11
C SER A 215 6.15 27.29 -0.50
N ASN A 216 7.03 27.88 0.30
CA ASN A 216 6.92 29.26 0.77
C ASN A 216 7.06 30.27 -0.39
N GLU A 217 7.59 29.84 -1.53
CA GLU A 217 7.65 30.62 -2.76
C GLU A 217 6.38 30.45 -3.62
N LYS A 218 6.03 31.51 -4.33
CA LYS A 218 4.91 31.54 -5.30
C LYS A 218 5.44 31.79 -6.69
N ASN A 219 4.74 31.31 -7.70
CA ASN A 219 5.08 31.64 -9.09
C ASN A 219 4.83 33.12 -9.41
N GLU A 220 5.21 33.56 -10.62
CA GLU A 220 5.05 34.96 -11.05
C GLU A 220 3.60 35.44 -11.01
N ASP A 221 2.63 34.53 -11.13
CA ASP A 221 1.19 34.79 -11.10
C ASP A 221 0.60 34.72 -9.66
N GLY A 222 1.41 34.41 -8.65
CA GLY A 222 1.02 34.33 -7.24
C GLY A 222 0.40 32.99 -6.80
N GLU A 223 0.44 31.98 -7.67
CA GLU A 223 -0.04 30.64 -7.40
C GLU A 223 0.96 29.86 -6.53
N ASN A 224 0.43 28.96 -5.71
CA ASN A 224 1.25 28.13 -4.83
C ASN A 224 2.03 27.10 -5.66
N LEU A 225 3.31 26.92 -5.35
CA LEU A 225 4.15 25.91 -5.97
C LEU A 225 4.24 24.68 -5.06
N PRO A 226 4.41 23.47 -5.61
CA PRO A 226 4.72 22.31 -4.80
C PRO A 226 6.12 22.47 -4.16
N ALA A 227 6.29 21.99 -2.94
CA ALA A 227 7.57 21.95 -2.27
C ALA A 227 8.43 20.84 -2.88
N ILE A 228 9.38 21.21 -3.74
CA ILE A 228 10.28 20.29 -4.44
C ILE A 228 11.71 20.83 -4.41
N VAL A 229 12.65 20.00 -3.98
CA VAL A 229 14.09 20.28 -4.08
C VAL A 229 14.71 19.54 -5.27
N GLU A 230 15.55 20.21 -6.06
CA GLU A 230 16.47 19.56 -7.00
C GLU A 230 17.83 19.42 -6.32
N LEU A 231 18.22 18.19 -6.02
CA LEU A 231 19.49 17.86 -5.37
C LEU A 231 20.68 17.94 -6.35
N PRO A 232 21.92 18.08 -5.85
CA PRO A 232 23.15 18.04 -6.66
C PRO A 232 23.23 16.87 -7.64
N SER A 233 22.78 15.68 -7.23
CA SER A 233 22.67 14.47 -8.07
C SER A 233 21.62 14.55 -9.20
N LYS A 234 20.89 15.67 -9.31
CA LYS A 234 19.73 15.88 -10.21
C LYS A 234 18.48 15.10 -9.85
N ARG A 235 18.46 14.44 -8.68
CA ARG A 235 17.21 13.94 -8.10
C ARG A 235 16.30 15.10 -7.73
N ARG A 236 15.02 14.99 -8.10
CA ARG A 236 13.96 15.89 -7.61
C ARG A 236 13.20 15.17 -6.51
N VAL A 237 13.10 15.80 -5.34
CA VAL A 237 12.45 15.23 -4.15
C VAL A 237 11.28 16.13 -3.77
N GLU A 238 10.07 15.59 -3.80
CA GLU A 238 8.83 16.30 -3.47
C GLU A 238 8.36 15.97 -2.05
N PHE A 239 7.77 16.94 -1.38
CA PHE A 239 7.33 16.79 0.01
C PHE A 239 5.81 16.63 0.10
N PHE A 240 5.36 15.67 0.90
CA PHE A 240 3.95 15.46 1.21
C PHE A 240 3.73 15.44 2.72
N TYR A 241 2.64 16.04 3.19
CA TYR A 241 2.15 15.84 4.53
C TYR A 241 1.34 14.54 4.62
N ILE A 242 1.46 13.81 5.73
CA ILE A 242 0.48 12.79 6.12
C ILE A 242 -0.61 13.45 7.00
N GLN A 243 -1.87 13.30 6.59
CA GLN A 243 -3.04 13.80 7.33
C GLN A 243 -3.88 12.59 7.78
N PRO A 244 -4.08 12.35 9.09
CA PRO A 244 -4.94 11.27 9.57
C PRO A 244 -6.40 11.46 9.16
N LEU A 245 -7.07 10.37 8.78
CA LEU A 245 -8.45 10.32 8.32
C LEU A 245 -9.34 9.45 9.21
N TYR A 246 -10.61 9.84 9.33
CA TYR A 246 -11.66 8.95 9.81
C TYR A 246 -12.04 7.94 8.73
N GLN A 247 -12.70 6.83 9.12
CA GLN A 247 -13.16 5.83 8.15
C GLN A 247 -14.12 6.46 7.13
N GLU A 248 -15.08 7.25 7.60
CA GLU A 248 -16.09 7.88 6.75
C GLU A 248 -15.49 8.86 5.73
N GLU A 249 -14.33 9.45 6.03
CA GLU A 249 -13.61 10.33 5.11
C GLU A 249 -12.88 9.54 4.01
N MET A 250 -12.31 8.38 4.37
CA MET A 250 -11.73 7.45 3.39
C MET A 250 -12.82 6.89 2.47
N ASP A 251 -13.94 6.46 3.05
CA ASP A 251 -15.10 5.96 2.32
C ASP A 251 -15.67 7.03 1.37
N PHE A 252 -15.85 8.25 1.85
CA PHE A 252 -16.30 9.38 1.02
C PHE A 252 -15.34 9.63 -0.15
N LYS A 253 -14.04 9.57 0.09
CA LYS A 253 -13.03 9.75 -0.96
C LYS A 253 -13.06 8.62 -1.98
N LEU A 254 -13.25 7.37 -1.56
CA LEU A 254 -13.38 6.24 -2.50
C LEU A 254 -14.56 6.43 -3.45
N ASP A 255 -15.66 6.99 -2.95
CA ASP A 255 -16.88 7.21 -3.74
C ASP A 255 -16.87 8.52 -4.55
N GLN A 256 -16.33 9.62 -4.00
CA GLN A 256 -16.45 10.98 -4.57
C GLN A 256 -15.13 11.56 -5.08
N GLY A 257 -14.01 10.86 -4.86
CA GLY A 257 -12.67 11.27 -5.27
C GLY A 257 -11.96 12.20 -4.26
N THR A 258 -10.68 12.44 -4.54
CA THR A 258 -9.78 13.23 -3.68
C THR A 258 -10.19 14.69 -3.57
N ASP A 259 -10.51 15.33 -4.70
CA ASP A 259 -10.82 16.78 -4.74
C ASP A 259 -12.07 17.09 -3.91
N ALA A 260 -13.10 16.24 -3.97
CA ALA A 260 -14.30 16.39 -3.17
C ALA A 260 -14.03 16.29 -1.66
N LEU A 261 -13.11 15.41 -1.22
CA LEU A 261 -12.71 15.34 0.18
C LEU A 261 -11.94 16.60 0.59
N PHE A 262 -11.04 17.10 -0.26
CA PHE A 262 -10.30 18.33 0.02
C PHE A 262 -11.21 19.56 0.09
N ASP A 263 -12.24 19.64 -0.76
CA ASP A 263 -13.26 20.69 -0.67
C ASP A 263 -13.96 20.65 0.70
N LYS A 264 -14.29 19.47 1.23
CA LYS A 264 -14.86 19.33 2.58
C LYS A 264 -13.91 19.79 3.68
N PHE A 265 -12.62 19.50 3.57
CA PHE A 265 -11.62 20.02 4.51
C PHE A 265 -11.59 21.55 4.51
N ILE A 266 -11.64 22.17 3.33
CA ILE A 266 -11.69 23.63 3.18
C ILE A 266 -12.99 24.19 3.77
N GLU A 267 -14.13 23.58 3.47
CA GLU A 267 -15.45 24.01 3.97
C GLU A 267 -15.57 23.96 5.49
N GLN A 268 -14.84 23.05 6.15
CA GLN A 268 -14.81 22.89 7.60
C GLN A 268 -13.59 23.53 8.27
N ASP A 269 -12.87 24.39 7.54
CA ASP A 269 -11.68 25.12 8.03
C ASP A 269 -10.60 24.20 8.63
N VAL A 270 -10.44 22.99 8.07
CA VAL A 270 -9.31 22.12 8.43
C VAL A 270 -8.02 22.82 7.98
N PRO A 271 -7.04 23.00 8.89
CA PRO A 271 -5.88 23.85 8.61
C PRO A 271 -5.01 23.31 7.48
N TYR A 272 -4.42 24.23 6.70
CA TYR A 272 -3.32 23.96 5.81
C TYR A 272 -2.13 24.89 6.15
N PRO A 273 -0.91 24.37 6.38
CA PRO A 273 -0.55 22.95 6.36
C PRO A 273 -1.31 22.15 7.45
N PRO A 274 -1.59 20.86 7.20
CA PRO A 274 -2.35 20.03 8.12
C PRO A 274 -1.64 19.90 9.47
N VAL A 275 -2.35 20.12 10.57
CA VAL A 275 -1.87 19.87 11.94
C VAL A 275 -2.78 18.84 12.59
N VAL A 276 -2.20 17.79 13.16
CA VAL A 276 -2.96 16.75 13.84
C VAL A 276 -3.74 17.36 15.01
N ASP A 277 -5.06 17.31 14.92
CA ASP A 277 -5.96 17.52 16.04
C ASP A 277 -6.80 16.26 16.22
N VAL A 278 -6.51 15.52 17.28
CA VAL A 278 -7.21 14.25 17.62
C VAL A 278 -8.69 14.46 17.93
N ASN A 279 -9.13 15.71 18.12
CA ASN A 279 -10.52 16.08 18.37
C ASN A 279 -11.13 16.90 17.22
N ARG A 280 -10.50 16.97 16.04
CA ARG A 280 -11.06 17.66 14.88
C ARG A 280 -12.42 17.06 14.51
N VAL A 281 -13.25 17.84 13.82
CA VAL A 281 -14.49 17.31 13.27
C VAL A 281 -14.18 16.30 12.17
N ASN A 282 -14.97 15.21 12.13
CA ASN A 282 -15.03 14.33 10.97
C ASN A 282 -15.88 15.04 9.89
N VAL A 283 -15.26 15.44 8.78
CA VAL A 283 -15.95 16.25 7.75
C VAL A 283 -16.96 15.43 6.93
N CYS A 284 -16.95 14.12 7.13
CA CYS A 284 -17.83 13.14 6.54
C CYS A 284 -18.63 12.37 7.62
N GLU A 285 -18.82 12.92 8.82
CA GLU A 285 -19.55 12.24 9.89
C GLU A 285 -20.93 11.76 9.41
N GLY A 286 -21.20 10.46 9.57
CA GLY A 286 -22.44 9.82 9.13
C GLY A 286 -22.51 9.52 7.63
N TYR A 287 -21.43 9.74 6.87
CA TYR A 287 -21.31 9.21 5.53
C TYR A 287 -21.28 7.68 5.60
N ALA A 288 -22.08 7.06 4.75
CA ALA A 288 -22.07 5.63 4.52
C ALA A 288 -22.08 5.45 3.00
N PRO A 289 -21.18 4.61 2.45
CA PRO A 289 -21.18 4.34 1.04
C PRO A 289 -22.55 3.88 0.55
N ALA A 290 -23.00 4.44 -0.57
CA ALA A 290 -24.26 4.02 -1.19
C ALA A 290 -24.01 2.72 -1.96
N GLU A 291 -24.58 1.61 -1.47
CA GLU A 291 -24.53 0.33 -2.19
C GLU A 291 -25.21 0.46 -3.56
N ASN A 292 -24.49 0.12 -4.62
CA ASN A 292 -25.02 0.03 -5.97
C ASN A 292 -24.60 -1.29 -6.65
N PRO A 293 -25.48 -2.31 -6.69
CA PRO A 293 -25.15 -3.60 -7.29
C PRO A 293 -24.97 -3.54 -8.82
N ASN A 294 -25.36 -2.44 -9.47
CA ASN A 294 -25.28 -2.28 -10.92
C ASN A 294 -23.96 -1.64 -11.40
N LEU A 295 -22.96 -1.48 -10.51
CA LEU A 295 -21.70 -0.82 -10.88
C LEU A 295 -20.94 -1.54 -12.00
N LEU A 296 -21.12 -2.87 -12.14
CA LEU A 296 -20.45 -3.64 -13.17
C LEU A 296 -21.24 -3.76 -14.49
N ASP A 297 -22.47 -3.24 -14.58
CA ASP A 297 -23.35 -3.42 -15.75
C ASP A 297 -22.78 -2.86 -17.06
N ASN A 298 -21.96 -1.82 -16.98
CA ASN A 298 -21.37 -1.15 -18.14
C ASN A 298 -19.88 -1.48 -18.30
N VAL A 299 -19.34 -2.42 -17.51
CA VAL A 299 -17.94 -2.84 -17.58
C VAL A 299 -17.85 -4.09 -18.44
N ALA A 300 -17.20 -4.00 -19.60
CA ALA A 300 -16.92 -5.18 -20.41
C ALA A 300 -15.64 -5.87 -19.91
N TRP A 301 -15.65 -7.20 -19.86
CA TRP A 301 -14.46 -7.97 -19.48
C TRP A 301 -14.47 -9.37 -20.10
N ALA A 302 -13.29 -9.81 -20.54
CA ALA A 302 -13.07 -11.18 -21.00
C ALA A 302 -12.07 -11.88 -20.07
N PHE A 303 -12.47 -13.03 -19.52
CA PHE A 303 -11.64 -13.83 -18.64
C PHE A 303 -10.46 -14.44 -19.39
N ASN A 304 -9.34 -14.60 -18.68
CA ASN A 304 -8.10 -15.18 -19.20
C ASN A 304 -7.33 -15.83 -18.05
N ASP A 305 -6.17 -16.42 -18.35
CA ASP A 305 -5.37 -17.23 -17.43
C ASP A 305 -4.44 -16.43 -16.50
N LYS A 306 -4.42 -15.10 -16.62
CA LYS A 306 -3.54 -14.24 -15.81
C LYS A 306 -4.10 -14.05 -14.41
N ILE A 307 -3.29 -14.28 -13.39
CA ILE A 307 -3.62 -13.89 -12.01
C ILE A 307 -3.21 -12.44 -11.77
N TYR A 308 -4.12 -11.66 -11.18
CA TYR A 308 -3.85 -10.28 -10.78
C TYR A 308 -3.78 -10.17 -9.26
N GLU A 309 -2.59 -9.85 -8.74
CA GLU A 309 -2.37 -9.63 -7.30
C GLU A 309 -2.59 -8.16 -6.87
N SER A 310 -2.53 -7.23 -7.83
CA SER A 310 -2.73 -5.79 -7.60
C SER A 310 -4.04 -5.34 -8.23
N LEU A 311 -4.90 -4.73 -7.40
CA LEU A 311 -6.18 -4.15 -7.83
C LEU A 311 -5.95 -3.04 -8.88
N GLN A 312 -4.87 -2.25 -8.75
CA GLN A 312 -4.51 -1.23 -9.74
C GLN A 312 -4.14 -1.85 -11.09
N ASN A 313 -3.33 -2.91 -11.09
CA ASN A 313 -2.95 -3.59 -12.33
C ASN A 313 -4.15 -4.27 -12.99
N PHE A 314 -5.09 -4.77 -12.19
CA PHE A 314 -6.33 -5.33 -12.69
C PHE A 314 -7.23 -4.24 -13.28
N TRP A 315 -7.42 -3.13 -12.56
CA TRP A 315 -8.17 -1.98 -13.06
C TRP A 315 -7.61 -1.47 -14.38
N MET A 316 -6.29 -1.31 -14.51
CA MET A 316 -5.66 -0.89 -15.76
C MET A 316 -5.96 -1.85 -16.90
N ALA A 317 -5.92 -3.16 -16.66
CA ALA A 317 -6.27 -4.14 -17.69
C ALA A 317 -7.74 -4.06 -18.10
N VAL A 318 -8.65 -3.88 -17.14
CA VAL A 318 -10.09 -3.67 -17.41
C VAL A 318 -10.30 -2.37 -18.20
N TYR A 319 -9.66 -1.28 -17.78
CA TYR A 319 -9.74 0.01 -18.44
C TYR A 319 -9.23 -0.07 -19.88
N ASP A 320 -8.03 -0.61 -20.09
CA ASP A 320 -7.42 -0.77 -21.42
C ASP A 320 -8.31 -1.63 -22.33
N TYR A 321 -8.85 -2.75 -21.83
CA TYR A 321 -9.78 -3.60 -22.58
C TYR A 321 -11.03 -2.83 -23.01
N ASN A 322 -11.61 -2.01 -22.14
CA ASN A 322 -12.79 -1.22 -22.44
C ASN A 322 -12.48 -0.10 -23.46
N GLN A 323 -11.33 0.56 -23.34
CA GLN A 323 -10.89 1.56 -24.32
C GLN A 323 -10.64 0.94 -25.70
N ASP A 324 -10.05 -0.26 -25.77
CA ASP A 324 -9.80 -0.99 -27.02
C ASP A 324 -11.08 -1.35 -27.79
N ILE A 325 -12.23 -1.44 -27.10
CA ILE A 325 -13.53 -1.71 -27.70
C ILE A 325 -14.44 -0.47 -27.78
N ASP A 326 -13.88 0.73 -27.65
CA ASP A 326 -14.59 2.02 -27.65
C ASP A 326 -15.66 2.14 -26.54
N ASN A 327 -15.50 1.46 -25.41
CA ASN A 327 -16.34 1.62 -24.22
C ASN A 327 -15.70 2.60 -23.23
N ASN A 328 -16.26 3.81 -23.12
CA ASN A 328 -15.70 4.88 -22.30
C ASN A 328 -16.02 4.67 -20.80
N LEU A 329 -14.96 4.59 -19.98
CA LEU A 329 -15.03 4.49 -18.52
C LEU A 329 -14.40 5.70 -17.80
N ASP A 330 -14.26 6.85 -18.45
CA ASP A 330 -13.59 8.05 -17.91
C ASP A 330 -14.30 8.58 -16.64
N ASP A 331 -15.64 8.51 -16.63
CA ASP A 331 -16.48 8.93 -15.50
C ASP A 331 -16.87 7.76 -14.58
N TYR A 332 -16.33 6.56 -14.81
CA TYR A 332 -16.63 5.39 -13.98
C TYR A 332 -15.86 5.45 -12.66
N ALA A 333 -16.54 5.10 -11.56
CA ALA A 333 -15.95 5.04 -10.23
C ALA A 333 -15.64 3.57 -9.86
N PRO A 334 -14.46 3.03 -10.21
CA PRO A 334 -14.13 1.60 -10.09
C PRO A 334 -14.12 1.08 -8.65
N HIS A 335 -13.94 1.98 -7.68
CA HIS A 335 -13.84 1.66 -6.26
C HIS A 335 -15.14 1.92 -5.49
N SER A 336 -16.20 2.38 -6.16
CA SER A 336 -17.50 2.57 -5.50
C SER A 336 -18.05 1.26 -4.95
N THR A 337 -18.80 1.38 -3.86
CA THR A 337 -19.32 0.25 -3.10
C THR A 337 -20.38 -0.52 -3.89
N ILE A 338 -20.08 -1.76 -4.27
CA ILE A 338 -21.03 -2.66 -4.91
C ILE A 338 -21.85 -3.45 -3.88
N PHE A 339 -21.24 -3.81 -2.75
CA PHE A 339 -21.90 -4.44 -1.60
C PHE A 339 -21.32 -3.90 -0.30
N ASN A 340 -22.19 -3.45 0.60
CA ASN A 340 -21.82 -3.02 1.95
C ASN A 340 -21.68 -4.23 2.89
N SER A 341 -20.72 -5.10 2.56
CA SER A 341 -20.41 -6.33 3.29
C SER A 341 -18.92 -6.64 3.16
N LYS A 342 -18.30 -7.17 4.21
CA LYS A 342 -16.91 -7.66 4.18
C LYS A 342 -16.74 -8.92 3.31
N LYS A 343 -17.83 -9.65 3.06
CA LYS A 343 -17.83 -10.92 2.32
C LYS A 343 -18.85 -10.92 1.18
N VAL A 344 -18.56 -11.65 0.11
CA VAL A 344 -19.51 -11.97 -0.98
C VAL A 344 -19.32 -13.44 -1.34
N LYS A 345 -20.42 -14.19 -1.47
CA LYS A 345 -20.38 -15.57 -2.00
C LYS A 345 -20.73 -15.55 -3.48
N VAL A 346 -19.81 -16.01 -4.31
CA VAL A 346 -19.94 -16.03 -5.77
C VAL A 346 -20.13 -17.46 -6.25
N MET A 347 -21.25 -17.73 -6.90
CA MET A 347 -21.56 -19.01 -7.52
C MET A 347 -21.31 -18.94 -9.02
N TYR A 348 -20.63 -19.94 -9.55
CA TYR A 348 -20.32 -20.04 -10.97
C TYR A 348 -20.11 -21.49 -11.40
N GLU A 349 -20.12 -21.68 -12.71
CA GLU A 349 -19.94 -22.98 -13.36
C GLU A 349 -18.62 -22.97 -14.12
N ALA A 350 -17.85 -24.05 -14.01
CA ALA A 350 -16.59 -24.21 -14.74
C ALA A 350 -16.21 -25.69 -14.86
N TYR A 351 -15.29 -25.97 -15.77
CA TYR A 351 -14.68 -27.28 -15.96
C TYR A 351 -13.38 -27.38 -15.18
N ILE A 352 -13.27 -28.40 -14.31
CA ILE A 352 -12.10 -28.62 -13.45
C ILE A 352 -11.65 -30.08 -13.48
N LYS A 353 -10.36 -30.32 -13.23
CA LYS A 353 -9.79 -31.66 -13.29
C LYS A 353 -10.08 -32.50 -12.05
N ASP A 354 -9.94 -31.87 -10.89
CA ASP A 354 -10.07 -32.50 -9.57
C ASP A 354 -10.22 -31.43 -8.48
N GLU A 355 -10.48 -31.85 -7.24
CA GLU A 355 -10.68 -30.97 -6.08
C GLU A 355 -9.47 -30.05 -5.81
N LYS A 356 -8.26 -30.38 -6.26
CA LYS A 356 -7.08 -29.52 -6.06
C LYS A 356 -7.07 -28.30 -6.99
N SER A 357 -7.99 -28.26 -7.96
CA SER A 357 -8.20 -27.11 -8.85
C SER A 357 -8.98 -25.98 -8.15
N LEU A 358 -9.53 -26.25 -6.96
CA LEU A 358 -10.23 -25.25 -6.15
C LEU A 358 -9.26 -24.39 -5.36
N TRP A 359 -9.56 -23.11 -5.26
CA TRP A 359 -8.93 -22.22 -4.31
C TRP A 359 -9.34 -22.57 -2.88
N LYS A 360 -8.54 -22.15 -1.88
CA LYS A 360 -8.84 -22.40 -0.46
C LYS A 360 -10.16 -21.78 0.02
N TYR A 361 -10.63 -20.75 -0.67
CA TYR A 361 -11.88 -20.05 -0.41
C TYR A 361 -13.04 -20.60 -1.25
N GLU A 362 -12.84 -21.69 -1.97
CA GLU A 362 -13.85 -22.32 -2.84
C GLU A 362 -14.32 -23.67 -2.30
N LYS A 363 -15.54 -24.03 -2.66
CA LYS A 363 -16.11 -25.36 -2.41
C LYS A 363 -17.03 -25.77 -3.55
N LEU A 364 -17.17 -27.08 -3.74
CA LEU A 364 -18.19 -27.63 -4.63
C LEU A 364 -19.58 -27.50 -4.00
N LEU A 365 -20.55 -27.10 -4.81
CA LEU A 365 -21.97 -27.15 -4.43
C LEU A 365 -22.53 -28.57 -4.50
N ASN A 366 -22.01 -29.39 -5.42
CA ASN A 366 -22.34 -30.80 -5.53
C ASN A 366 -21.18 -31.68 -5.01
N PRO A 367 -21.31 -32.38 -3.87
CA PRO A 367 -20.25 -33.23 -3.33
C PRO A 367 -19.94 -34.44 -4.24
N ASP A 368 -20.88 -34.83 -5.09
CA ASP A 368 -20.76 -35.99 -5.98
C ASP A 368 -20.18 -35.61 -7.37
N THR A 369 -19.59 -34.41 -7.51
CA THR A 369 -19.08 -33.88 -8.80
C THR A 369 -18.11 -34.84 -9.49
N PHE A 370 -17.30 -35.57 -8.73
CA PHE A 370 -16.27 -36.48 -9.25
C PHE A 370 -16.68 -37.96 -9.25
N ASP A 371 -17.94 -38.29 -8.94
CA ASP A 371 -18.41 -39.68 -8.90
C ASP A 371 -18.65 -40.28 -10.31
N GLY A 372 -18.75 -39.43 -11.33
CA GLY A 372 -18.99 -39.79 -12.74
C GLY A 372 -17.71 -40.01 -13.56
N GLU A 373 -17.88 -40.24 -14.86
CA GLU A 373 -16.76 -40.11 -15.82
C GLU A 373 -16.63 -38.64 -16.25
N PRO A 374 -15.39 -38.13 -16.38
CA PRO A 374 -15.16 -36.78 -16.90
C PRO A 374 -15.55 -36.68 -18.38
N GLU A 375 -15.63 -35.46 -18.89
CA GLU A 375 -15.79 -35.20 -20.32
C GLU A 375 -14.56 -35.66 -21.13
N ASP A 376 -14.65 -35.59 -22.47
CA ASP A 376 -13.66 -36.15 -23.40
C ASP A 376 -12.23 -35.57 -23.23
N ASP A 377 -12.12 -34.40 -22.59
CA ASP A 377 -10.86 -33.71 -22.25
C ASP A 377 -10.33 -34.06 -20.84
N GLY A 378 -11.05 -34.87 -20.08
CA GLY A 378 -10.70 -35.26 -18.71
C GLY A 378 -11.12 -34.26 -17.64
N LEU A 379 -12.00 -33.31 -17.96
CA LEU A 379 -12.55 -32.33 -17.02
C LEU A 379 -13.95 -32.71 -16.54
N TYR A 380 -14.30 -32.26 -15.34
CA TYR A 380 -15.62 -32.38 -14.74
C TYR A 380 -16.29 -31.01 -14.74
N TYR A 381 -17.53 -30.97 -15.20
CA TYR A 381 -18.39 -29.82 -15.01
C TYR A 381 -18.72 -29.67 -13.52
N ALA A 382 -18.42 -28.52 -12.95
CA ALA A 382 -18.55 -28.24 -11.53
C ALA A 382 -19.33 -26.95 -11.27
N GLU A 383 -20.27 -27.03 -10.33
CA GLU A 383 -20.90 -25.87 -9.70
C GLU A 383 -20.08 -25.50 -8.45
N ILE A 384 -19.50 -24.30 -8.45
CA ILE A 384 -18.52 -23.85 -7.46
C ILE A 384 -19.05 -22.62 -6.74
N MET A 385 -18.80 -22.54 -5.43
CA MET A 385 -19.03 -21.34 -4.63
C MET A 385 -17.71 -20.84 -4.06
N ALA A 386 -17.32 -19.62 -4.42
CA ALA A 386 -16.21 -18.88 -3.82
C ALA A 386 -16.75 -17.98 -2.69
N GLU A 387 -16.12 -18.00 -1.52
CA GLU A 387 -16.34 -17.01 -0.45
C GLU A 387 -15.23 -15.96 -0.50
N CYS A 388 -15.51 -14.83 -1.16
CA CYS A 388 -14.58 -13.74 -1.33
C CYS A 388 -14.62 -12.80 -0.13
N GLU A 389 -13.48 -12.21 0.23
CA GLU A 389 -13.35 -11.25 1.34
C GLU A 389 -12.74 -9.94 0.85
N ALA A 390 -13.36 -8.82 1.20
CA ALA A 390 -12.91 -7.50 0.80
C ALA A 390 -11.62 -7.08 1.53
N TYR A 391 -10.83 -6.20 0.93
CA TYR A 391 -9.67 -5.56 1.52
C TYR A 391 -10.10 -4.66 2.69
N GLU A 392 -11.17 -3.88 2.50
CA GLU A 392 -11.80 -3.01 3.49
C GLU A 392 -13.10 -3.61 4.05
N ASP A 393 -13.89 -2.86 4.83
CA ASP A 393 -15.14 -3.34 5.44
C ASP A 393 -16.31 -3.51 4.44
N HIS A 394 -16.10 -3.21 3.16
CA HIS A 394 -17.08 -3.26 2.07
C HIS A 394 -16.40 -3.68 0.77
N PHE A 395 -17.17 -4.19 -0.20
CA PHE A 395 -16.66 -4.55 -1.52
C PHE A 395 -16.73 -3.39 -2.50
N GLY A 396 -15.60 -3.05 -3.12
CA GLY A 396 -15.55 -2.21 -4.32
C GLY A 396 -15.96 -2.99 -5.58
N ALA A 397 -16.48 -2.30 -6.60
CA ALA A 397 -16.91 -2.93 -7.85
C ALA A 397 -15.78 -3.68 -8.58
N ILE A 398 -14.64 -3.02 -8.82
CA ILE A 398 -13.50 -3.66 -9.51
C ILE A 398 -12.80 -4.70 -8.64
N GLU A 399 -12.86 -4.56 -7.33
CA GLU A 399 -12.39 -5.58 -6.40
C GLU A 399 -13.20 -6.87 -6.52
N LEU A 400 -14.53 -6.78 -6.55
CA LEU A 400 -15.37 -7.95 -6.78
C LEU A 400 -15.05 -8.59 -8.14
N LEU A 401 -14.89 -7.78 -9.20
CA LEU A 401 -14.54 -8.30 -10.52
C LEU A 401 -13.16 -8.98 -10.54
N GLN A 402 -12.18 -8.49 -9.76
CA GLN A 402 -10.86 -9.12 -9.61
C GLN A 402 -10.97 -10.48 -8.93
N TRP A 403 -11.76 -10.57 -7.85
CA TRP A 403 -12.03 -11.82 -7.16
C TRP A 403 -12.68 -12.85 -8.09
N ILE A 404 -13.68 -12.41 -8.86
CA ILE A 404 -14.33 -13.23 -9.89
C ILE A 404 -13.30 -13.71 -10.92
N HIS A 405 -12.48 -12.80 -11.46
CA HIS A 405 -11.49 -13.13 -12.47
C HIS A 405 -10.45 -14.14 -11.97
N ASN A 406 -9.84 -13.89 -10.81
CA ASN A 406 -8.85 -14.79 -10.23
C ASN A 406 -9.44 -16.16 -9.85
N SER A 407 -10.73 -16.21 -9.49
CA SER A 407 -11.45 -17.48 -9.24
C SER A 407 -11.55 -18.31 -10.52
N LEU A 408 -11.75 -17.67 -11.67
CA LEU A 408 -11.95 -18.32 -12.96
C LEU A 408 -10.65 -18.59 -13.74
N ALA A 409 -9.58 -17.82 -13.50
CA ALA A 409 -8.34 -17.86 -14.30
C ALA A 409 -7.61 -19.22 -14.34
N SER A 410 -7.81 -20.08 -13.35
CA SER A 410 -7.23 -21.44 -13.31
C SER A 410 -8.15 -22.54 -13.83
N LYS A 411 -9.32 -22.18 -14.36
CA LYS A 411 -10.41 -23.10 -14.73
C LYS A 411 -10.75 -22.97 -16.21
N GLU A 412 -11.30 -24.04 -16.77
CA GLU A 412 -11.74 -24.05 -18.16
C GLU A 412 -13.20 -23.58 -18.23
N LEU A 413 -13.45 -22.54 -19.03
CA LEU A 413 -14.78 -21.93 -19.16
C LEU A 413 -15.49 -22.34 -20.46
N GLY A 414 -14.83 -23.12 -21.33
CA GLY A 414 -15.31 -23.39 -22.68
C GLY A 414 -15.47 -22.08 -23.47
N ASP A 415 -16.60 -21.92 -24.14
CA ASP A 415 -16.90 -20.70 -24.88
C ASP A 415 -17.35 -19.55 -23.94
N HIS A 416 -17.65 -19.80 -22.65
CA HIS A 416 -18.23 -18.83 -21.72
C HIS A 416 -17.20 -17.89 -21.08
N ILE A 417 -16.47 -17.12 -21.87
CA ILE A 417 -15.34 -16.29 -21.40
C ILE A 417 -15.68 -14.82 -21.15
N PHE A 418 -16.88 -14.34 -21.48
CA PHE A 418 -17.25 -12.94 -21.32
C PHE A 418 -18.06 -12.71 -20.05
N PHE A 419 -17.75 -11.66 -19.30
CA PHE A 419 -18.55 -11.23 -18.17
C PHE A 419 -19.85 -10.55 -18.66
N GLU A 420 -21.01 -11.09 -18.28
CA GLU A 420 -22.34 -10.53 -18.63
C GLU A 420 -23.12 -10.03 -17.40
N GLY A 421 -22.48 -9.97 -16.23
CA GLY A 421 -23.09 -9.54 -14.97
C GLY A 421 -23.32 -10.67 -13.99
N PHE A 422 -24.19 -10.43 -13.01
CA PHE A 422 -24.57 -11.39 -11.98
C PHE A 422 -26.00 -11.16 -11.48
N SER A 423 -26.61 -12.19 -10.90
CA SER A 423 -27.87 -12.10 -10.14
C SER A 423 -27.62 -12.21 -8.64
N ILE A 424 -28.35 -11.45 -7.83
CA ILE A 424 -28.37 -11.61 -6.38
C ILE A 424 -29.41 -12.68 -6.02
N GLU A 425 -28.97 -13.82 -5.52
CA GLU A 425 -29.85 -14.93 -5.12
C GLU A 425 -30.43 -14.74 -3.71
N GLY A 426 -29.71 -14.01 -2.86
CA GLY A 426 -30.13 -13.70 -1.51
C GLY A 426 -28.98 -13.20 -0.64
N TYR A 427 -29.23 -13.17 0.66
CA TYR A 427 -28.27 -12.79 1.68
C TYR A 427 -28.28 -13.84 2.79
N GLU A 428 -27.10 -14.14 3.33
CA GLU A 428 -26.92 -14.97 4.52
C GLU A 428 -27.43 -14.25 5.78
N GLU A 429 -27.52 -14.96 6.90
CA GLU A 429 -27.98 -14.39 8.18
C GLU A 429 -27.11 -13.22 8.68
N ASP A 430 -25.83 -13.21 8.32
CA ASP A 430 -24.87 -12.16 8.68
C ASP A 430 -24.86 -10.97 7.69
N GLY A 431 -25.71 -11.01 6.67
CA GLY A 431 -25.79 -9.98 5.62
C GLY A 431 -24.85 -10.21 4.43
N THR A 432 -24.12 -11.33 4.37
CA THR A 432 -23.27 -11.67 3.22
C THR A 432 -24.14 -11.92 1.98
N PRO A 433 -24.01 -11.15 0.88
CA PRO A 433 -24.70 -11.44 -0.38
C PRO A 433 -24.23 -12.73 -1.02
N VAL A 434 -25.16 -13.46 -1.63
CA VAL A 434 -24.92 -14.63 -2.48
C VAL A 434 -25.31 -14.27 -3.90
N ILE A 435 -24.36 -14.32 -4.83
CA ILE A 435 -24.55 -13.97 -6.24
C ILE A 435 -24.28 -15.15 -7.15
N SER A 436 -24.97 -15.21 -8.30
CA SER A 436 -24.67 -16.14 -9.40
C SER A 436 -24.10 -15.38 -10.59
N LEU A 437 -23.00 -15.83 -11.16
CA LEU A 437 -22.40 -15.19 -12.33
C LEU A 437 -23.14 -15.51 -13.63
N HIS A 438 -23.14 -14.55 -14.55
CA HIS A 438 -23.59 -14.73 -15.93
C HIS A 438 -22.39 -14.60 -16.87
N LEU A 439 -22.12 -15.65 -17.64
CA LEU A 439 -20.99 -15.74 -18.55
C LEU A 439 -21.46 -15.93 -20.01
N GLY A 440 -21.03 -15.02 -20.88
CA GLY A 440 -21.34 -14.98 -22.30
C GLY A 440 -20.32 -15.70 -23.18
N SER A 441 -20.74 -16.03 -24.41
CA SER A 441 -19.94 -16.73 -25.43
C SER A 441 -19.63 -15.90 -26.67
#